data_AF-A0A7Y2RI72-F1
#
_entry.id   AF-A0A7Y2RI72-F1
#
_cell.length_a   1.000
_cell.length_b   1.000
_cell.length_c   1.000
_cell.angle_alpha   90.00
_cell.angle_beta   90.00
_cell.angle_gamma   90.00
#
_symmetry.space_group_name_H-M   'P 1'
#
loop_
_entity.id
_entity.type
_entity.pdbx_description
1 polymer ?
#
loop_
_entity_poly.entity_id
_entity_poly.type
_entity_poly.pdbx_seq_one_letter_code
_entity_poly.pdbx_strand_id
1 'polypeptide(L)'
;MSAISIGKCRYWVQGSINISEINHVLPKLISRYELKTNTDQYNSRQDKARYGLPIWTMVVHYNPNNIGELNFWLLTTGFRASQRSKVKDPLEIKKLNKELQIQENLTPIITQNPNEFLTFGEYVLGTYIVYPDLKDDVENEYLFPHNYGIPIDPLLVSKNASLSFQSINGIKTNINLDRNLDENEELKYQRIKENFGFLYMKDAEPVEYTQNEALNILKKKYGIRVDPETSYQDILKLLNKSLTRTNNQYLHIFKRKSAKKIRFTWYLNDEFLKQTKIDIEKKIKIIPSRPKSFEDSLKRLHAKGNYHGVRYQIGKISGRVKMIVKENYPVIFEKLSFPSMLHYVRYTQIPYSNFKEFQLACITETILAKKNKELRLERDLRLRNMRTAIRKKNPELINSSPTTLNSLINKYDKKGFVNTPEPTQEEISNFINEHREMNPALISETY
;
A
#
# COMPACT_ATOMS: atom_id res chain seq x y z
N MET A 1 2.88 -0.25 -11.68
CA MET A 1 3.73 0.50 -10.71
C MET A 1 4.96 -0.27 -10.17
N SER A 2 5.13 -1.57 -10.44
CA SER A 2 6.39 -2.30 -10.17
C SER A 2 7.60 -1.73 -10.91
N ALA A 3 7.36 -0.95 -11.98
CA ALA A 3 8.37 -0.24 -12.76
C ALA A 3 9.31 0.65 -11.92
N ILE A 4 8.86 1.18 -10.79
CA ILE A 4 9.67 2.07 -9.95
C ILE A 4 10.58 1.27 -9.03
N SER A 5 10.04 0.24 -8.37
CA SER A 5 10.79 -0.61 -7.45
C SER A 5 11.75 -1.56 -8.16
N ILE A 6 11.33 -2.14 -9.29
CA ILE A 6 12.13 -3.12 -10.07
C ILE A 6 12.92 -2.42 -11.18
N GLY A 7 12.28 -1.51 -11.92
CA GLY A 7 12.89 -0.84 -13.07
C GLY A 7 13.88 0.26 -12.71
N LYS A 8 13.92 0.70 -11.44
CA LYS A 8 14.77 1.81 -10.95
C LYS A 8 14.54 3.10 -11.76
N CYS A 9 13.28 3.37 -12.08
CA CYS A 9 12.90 4.64 -12.71
C CYS A 9 13.31 5.81 -11.81
N ARG A 10 13.68 6.93 -12.43
CA ARG A 10 14.11 8.16 -11.75
C ARG A 10 13.20 9.35 -12.04
N TYR A 11 12.55 9.32 -13.21
CA TYR A 11 11.71 10.40 -13.67
C TYR A 11 10.37 9.86 -14.17
N TRP A 12 9.37 10.73 -14.16
CA TRP A 12 8.03 10.40 -14.59
C TRP A 12 7.32 11.61 -15.18
N VAL A 13 6.30 11.36 -15.98
CA VAL A 13 5.30 12.34 -16.41
C VAL A 13 3.94 11.64 -16.46
N GLN A 14 2.88 12.39 -16.19
CA GLN A 14 1.50 11.90 -16.33
C GLN A 14 0.77 12.66 -17.42
N GLY A 15 -0.22 11.98 -17.98
CA GLY A 15 -1.20 12.59 -18.87
C GLY A 15 -2.50 11.79 -18.86
N SER A 16 -3.51 12.36 -19.50
CA SER A 16 -4.75 11.68 -19.84
C SER A 16 -4.89 11.63 -21.37
N ILE A 17 -5.52 10.56 -21.85
CA ILE A 17 -5.85 10.36 -23.26
C ILE A 17 -7.36 10.21 -23.32
N ASN A 18 -8.02 11.04 -24.12
CA ASN A 18 -9.44 10.86 -24.38
C ASN A 18 -9.64 9.53 -25.11
N ILE A 19 -10.64 8.76 -24.70
CA ILE A 19 -10.90 7.44 -25.26
C ILE A 19 -11.18 7.51 -26.78
N SER A 20 -11.73 8.62 -27.28
CA SER A 20 -11.91 8.88 -28.72
C SER A 20 -10.60 8.94 -29.51
N GLU A 21 -9.52 9.38 -28.88
CA GLU A 21 -8.21 9.59 -29.51
C GLU A 21 -7.23 8.43 -29.25
N ILE A 22 -7.63 7.44 -28.45
CA ILE A 22 -6.71 6.43 -27.92
C ILE A 22 -6.02 5.62 -29.02
N ASN A 23 -6.77 5.27 -30.07
CA ASN A 23 -6.27 4.52 -31.21
C ASN A 23 -5.29 5.34 -32.07
N HIS A 24 -5.30 6.67 -31.94
CA HIS A 24 -4.37 7.55 -32.63
C HIS A 24 -3.13 7.89 -31.79
N VAL A 25 -3.33 8.19 -30.51
CA VAL A 25 -2.29 8.68 -29.60
C VAL A 25 -1.38 7.54 -29.12
N LEU A 26 -1.96 6.41 -28.73
CA LEU A 26 -1.19 5.36 -28.07
C LEU A 26 -0.15 4.69 -29.00
N PRO A 27 -0.44 4.38 -30.28
CA PRO A 27 0.59 3.86 -31.19
C PRO A 27 1.78 4.82 -31.36
N LYS A 28 1.52 6.14 -31.38
CA LYS A 28 2.58 7.17 -31.42
C LYS A 28 3.45 7.13 -30.17
N LEU A 29 2.84 7.00 -28.99
CA LEU A 29 3.58 6.85 -27.72
C LEU A 29 4.40 5.56 -27.70
N ILE A 30 3.82 4.45 -28.13
CA ILE A 30 4.49 3.15 -28.20
C ILE A 30 5.70 3.22 -29.14
N SER A 31 5.54 3.84 -30.31
CA SER A 31 6.62 4.02 -31.27
C SER A 31 7.71 4.97 -30.78
N ARG A 32 7.34 6.13 -30.22
CA ARG A 32 8.29 7.15 -29.76
C ARG A 32 9.16 6.67 -28.61
N TYR A 33 8.58 5.96 -27.65
CA TYR A 33 9.26 5.53 -26.43
C TYR A 33 9.65 4.05 -26.42
N GLU A 34 9.45 3.34 -27.54
CA GLU A 34 9.74 1.92 -27.71
C GLU A 34 9.16 1.06 -26.57
N LEU A 35 7.83 1.13 -26.42
CA LEU A 35 7.10 0.52 -25.30
C LEU A 35 6.62 -0.91 -25.57
N LYS A 36 6.99 -1.53 -26.70
CA LYS A 36 6.47 -2.87 -27.05
C LYS A 36 7.06 -3.95 -26.14
N THR A 37 6.28 -5.00 -25.93
CA THR A 37 6.54 -6.08 -24.96
C THR A 37 7.12 -7.36 -25.58
N ASN A 38 7.36 -7.37 -26.90
CA ASN A 38 7.79 -8.54 -27.66
C ASN A 38 9.21 -8.99 -27.28
N THR A 39 9.51 -10.27 -27.50
CA THR A 39 10.77 -10.95 -27.11
C THR A 39 12.02 -10.24 -27.66
N ASP A 40 11.98 -9.76 -28.90
CA ASP A 40 13.11 -9.06 -29.54
C ASP A 40 13.45 -7.72 -28.85
N GLN A 41 12.45 -7.05 -28.29
CA GLN A 41 12.67 -5.79 -27.56
C GLN A 41 13.06 -5.99 -26.11
N TYR A 42 12.81 -7.15 -25.50
CA TYR A 42 13.42 -7.48 -24.21
C TYR A 42 14.95 -7.40 -24.30
N ASN A 43 15.52 -7.90 -25.41
CA ASN A 43 16.95 -7.80 -25.70
C ASN A 43 17.38 -6.34 -25.93
N SER A 44 16.64 -5.56 -26.74
CA SER A 44 16.92 -4.13 -26.95
C SER A 44 16.86 -3.31 -25.64
N ARG A 45 15.87 -3.57 -24.78
CA ARG A 45 15.75 -2.94 -23.45
C ARG A 45 16.92 -3.31 -22.55
N GLN A 46 17.33 -4.58 -22.55
CA GLN A 46 18.53 -5.01 -21.83
C GLN A 46 19.79 -4.33 -22.37
N ASP A 47 19.92 -4.19 -23.68
CA ASP A 47 21.08 -3.54 -24.29
C ASP A 47 21.12 -2.05 -23.96
N LYS A 48 20.00 -1.32 -24.10
CA LYS A 48 19.88 0.06 -23.61
C LYS A 48 20.28 0.17 -22.13
N ALA A 49 19.85 -0.79 -21.30
CA ALA A 49 20.23 -0.85 -19.89
C ALA A 49 21.74 -1.02 -19.68
N ARG A 50 22.40 -1.86 -20.51
CA ARG A 50 23.84 -2.14 -20.49
C ARG A 50 24.68 -0.97 -21.00
N TYR A 51 24.14 -0.17 -21.91
CA TYR A 51 24.74 1.07 -22.42
C TYR A 51 24.39 2.30 -21.59
N GLY A 52 23.56 2.15 -20.54
CA GLY A 52 23.20 3.25 -19.65
C GLY A 52 22.24 4.26 -20.26
N LEU A 53 21.53 3.87 -21.34
CA LEU A 53 20.54 4.69 -22.02
C LEU A 53 19.20 4.68 -21.27
N PRO A 54 18.37 5.73 -21.44
CA PRO A 54 17.05 5.80 -20.83
C PRO A 54 16.15 4.66 -21.31
N ILE A 55 15.52 3.98 -20.36
CA ILE A 55 14.49 2.96 -20.63
C ILE A 55 13.15 3.49 -20.16
N TRP A 56 12.17 3.45 -21.05
CA TRP A 56 10.83 3.92 -20.81
C TRP A 56 9.89 2.79 -20.41
N THR A 57 8.95 3.09 -19.52
CA THR A 57 7.88 2.18 -19.12
C THR A 57 6.61 2.99 -18.97
N MET A 58 5.53 2.56 -19.61
CA MET A 58 4.24 3.21 -19.50
C MET A 58 3.33 2.36 -18.62
N VAL A 59 2.64 3.01 -17.70
CA VAL A 59 1.57 2.42 -16.89
C VAL A 59 0.28 3.10 -17.28
N VAL A 60 -0.71 2.31 -17.65
CA VAL A 60 -2.02 2.79 -18.07
C VAL A 60 -3.06 2.43 -17.00
N HIS A 61 -4.01 3.33 -16.77
CA HIS A 61 -5.13 3.13 -15.86
C HIS A 61 -6.44 3.56 -16.51
N TYR A 62 -7.39 2.63 -16.50
CA TYR A 62 -8.74 2.83 -16.97
C TYR A 62 -9.72 2.64 -15.81
N ASN A 63 -10.69 3.55 -15.69
CA ASN A 63 -11.75 3.45 -14.70
C ASN A 63 -13.04 2.94 -15.36
N PRO A 64 -13.48 1.70 -15.09
CA PRO A 64 -14.66 1.12 -15.74
C PRO A 64 -15.97 1.83 -15.38
N ASN A 65 -15.98 2.66 -14.32
CA ASN A 65 -17.18 3.41 -13.93
C ASN A 65 -17.31 4.77 -14.63
N ASN A 66 -16.25 5.25 -15.32
CA ASN A 66 -16.26 6.53 -16.01
C ASN A 66 -15.57 6.39 -17.36
N ILE A 67 -16.37 6.10 -18.39
CA ILE A 67 -15.91 6.00 -19.78
C ILE A 67 -15.65 7.43 -20.28
N GLY A 68 -14.41 7.72 -20.69
CA GLY A 68 -14.10 9.01 -21.31
C GLY A 68 -12.61 9.28 -21.39
N GLU A 69 -11.86 8.94 -20.34
CA GLU A 69 -10.42 9.20 -20.29
C GLU A 69 -9.64 8.01 -19.74
N LEU A 70 -8.44 7.86 -20.28
CA LEU A 70 -7.44 6.90 -19.85
C LEU A 70 -6.24 7.67 -19.31
N ASN A 71 -5.92 7.45 -18.03
CA ASN A 71 -4.77 8.06 -17.39
C ASN A 71 -3.53 7.21 -17.64
N PHE A 72 -2.40 7.85 -17.88
CA PHE A 72 -1.14 7.15 -18.01
C PHE A 72 -0.02 7.83 -17.24
N TRP A 73 0.96 7.03 -16.84
CA TRP A 73 2.24 7.47 -16.29
C TRP A 73 3.35 6.91 -17.16
N LEU A 74 4.14 7.80 -17.74
CA LEU A 74 5.33 7.45 -18.48
C LEU A 74 6.53 7.62 -17.56
N LEU A 75 7.28 6.54 -17.35
CA LEU A 75 8.39 6.46 -16.40
C LEU A 75 9.68 6.18 -17.14
N THR A 76 10.78 6.79 -16.71
CA THR A 76 12.11 6.53 -17.29
C THR A 76 13.19 6.36 -16.25
N THR A 77 14.17 5.49 -16.55
CA THR A 77 15.39 5.35 -15.76
C THR A 77 16.33 6.55 -15.89
N GLY A 78 16.17 7.36 -16.95
CA GLY A 78 17.17 8.34 -17.36
C GLY A 78 18.50 7.70 -17.76
N PHE A 79 19.48 8.56 -18.06
CA PHE A 79 20.86 8.16 -18.30
C PHE A 79 21.54 7.74 -17.00
N ARG A 80 22.37 6.69 -17.07
CA ARG A 80 23.09 6.16 -15.92
C ARG A 80 24.45 5.59 -16.31
N ALA A 81 25.39 5.60 -15.37
CA ALA A 81 26.65 4.90 -15.53
C ALA A 81 26.38 3.39 -15.58
N SER A 82 27.01 2.71 -16.54
CA SER A 82 26.95 1.26 -16.69
C SER A 82 28.28 0.75 -17.24
N GLN A 83 28.47 -0.58 -17.24
CA GLN A 83 29.74 -1.16 -17.68
C GLN A 83 30.10 -0.77 -19.12
N ARG A 84 29.11 -0.71 -20.01
CA ARG A 84 29.29 -0.42 -21.45
C ARG A 84 28.86 0.99 -21.85
N SER A 85 28.47 1.87 -20.92
CA SER A 85 28.12 3.25 -21.30
C SER A 85 29.33 4.00 -21.84
N LYS A 86 29.12 4.73 -22.94
CA LYS A 86 30.13 5.66 -23.50
C LYS A 86 30.42 6.81 -22.53
N VAL A 87 29.37 7.29 -21.86
CA VAL A 87 29.44 8.33 -20.84
C VAL A 87 29.50 7.66 -19.47
N LYS A 88 30.57 7.93 -18.72
CA LYS A 88 30.76 7.45 -17.34
C LYS A 88 30.91 8.58 -16.33
N ASP A 89 31.23 9.78 -16.79
CA ASP A 89 31.35 10.96 -15.94
C ASP A 89 29.98 11.33 -15.31
N PRO A 90 29.87 11.39 -13.97
CA PRO A 90 28.64 11.79 -13.29
C PRO A 90 28.12 13.19 -13.67
N LEU A 91 29.00 14.15 -13.98
CA LEU A 91 28.59 15.51 -14.33
C LEU A 91 27.94 15.53 -15.72
N GLU A 92 28.53 14.85 -16.69
CA GLU A 92 27.95 14.68 -18.02
C GLU A 92 26.61 13.94 -17.98
N ILE A 93 26.49 12.86 -17.19
CA ILE A 93 25.22 12.16 -16.97
C ILE A 93 24.15 13.08 -16.37
N LYS A 94 24.54 13.96 -15.43
CA LYS A 94 23.62 14.93 -14.83
C LYS A 94 23.14 15.95 -15.86
N LYS A 95 24.02 16.41 -16.76
CA LYS A 95 23.66 17.32 -17.86
C LYS A 95 22.66 16.66 -18.82
N LEU A 96 22.96 15.45 -19.30
CA LEU A 96 22.07 14.68 -20.18
C LEU A 96 20.68 14.44 -19.56
N ASN A 97 20.65 14.11 -18.27
CA ASN A 97 19.38 13.95 -17.56
C ASN A 97 18.62 15.26 -17.37
N LYS A 98 19.29 16.41 -17.29
CA LYS A 98 18.65 17.72 -17.23
C LYS A 98 18.05 18.10 -18.58
N GLU A 99 18.77 17.84 -19.67
CA GLU A 99 18.28 18.02 -21.03
C GLU A 99 17.04 17.14 -21.28
N LEU A 100 17.11 15.86 -20.90
CA LEU A 100 15.98 14.92 -20.99
C LEU A 100 14.76 15.40 -20.20
N GLN A 101 14.97 15.92 -18.98
CA GLN A 101 13.89 16.47 -18.16
C GLN A 101 13.20 17.65 -18.83
N ILE A 102 13.95 18.57 -19.43
CA ILE A 102 13.38 19.74 -20.12
C ILE A 102 12.64 19.30 -21.39
N GLN A 103 13.24 18.43 -22.19
CA GLN A 103 12.69 17.99 -23.47
C GLN A 103 11.37 17.23 -23.31
N GLU A 104 11.26 16.38 -22.30
CA GLU A 104 10.11 15.50 -22.08
C GLU A 104 9.23 15.97 -20.90
N ASN A 105 9.47 17.17 -20.38
CA ASN A 105 8.79 17.77 -19.23
C ASN A 105 8.65 16.82 -18.02
N LEU A 106 9.77 16.21 -17.63
CA LEU A 106 9.79 15.14 -16.64
C LEU A 106 9.92 15.66 -15.21
N THR A 107 9.15 15.05 -14.32
CA THR A 107 9.23 15.25 -12.87
C THR A 107 10.13 14.18 -12.24
N PRO A 108 11.04 14.52 -11.31
CA PRO A 108 11.81 13.53 -10.58
C PRO A 108 10.90 12.73 -9.63
N ILE A 109 11.11 11.41 -9.55
CA ILE A 109 10.40 10.53 -8.62
C ILE A 109 10.74 10.88 -7.17
N ILE A 110 11.97 11.31 -6.93
CA ILE A 110 12.45 11.77 -5.64
C ILE A 110 12.40 13.29 -5.66
N THR A 111 11.39 13.86 -5.00
CA THR A 111 11.16 15.30 -4.92
C THR A 111 10.76 15.70 -3.50
N GLN A 112 11.10 16.94 -3.14
CA GLN A 112 10.66 17.58 -1.90
C GLN A 112 9.37 18.38 -2.10
N ASN A 113 8.98 18.65 -3.34
CA ASN A 113 7.77 19.38 -3.67
C ASN A 113 6.54 18.45 -3.58
N PRO A 114 5.58 18.71 -2.67
CA PRO A 114 4.41 17.85 -2.50
C PRO A 114 3.53 17.74 -3.76
N ASN A 115 3.53 18.78 -4.60
CA ASN A 115 2.74 18.82 -5.83
C ASN A 115 3.35 17.94 -6.95
N GLU A 116 4.60 17.54 -6.80
CA GLU A 116 5.35 16.70 -7.74
C GLU A 116 5.40 15.23 -7.30
N PHE A 117 4.69 14.87 -6.23
CA PHE A 117 4.62 13.48 -5.82
C PHE A 117 3.90 12.65 -6.87
N LEU A 118 4.48 11.49 -7.18
CA LEU A 118 3.81 10.52 -8.02
C LEU A 118 2.58 9.97 -7.27
N THR A 119 1.41 10.29 -7.79
CA THR A 119 0.13 9.86 -7.24
C THR A 119 -0.59 8.91 -8.20
N PHE A 120 -1.42 8.06 -7.63
CA PHE A 120 -2.27 7.11 -8.35
C PHE A 120 -3.57 6.95 -7.57
N GLY A 121 -4.64 7.61 -8.00
CA GLY A 121 -5.90 7.67 -7.24
C GLY A 121 -5.66 8.20 -5.82
N GLU A 122 -6.07 7.43 -4.81
CA GLU A 122 -5.87 7.75 -3.40
C GLU A 122 -4.45 7.45 -2.90
N TYR A 123 -3.58 6.91 -3.75
CA TYR A 123 -2.24 6.50 -3.37
C TYR A 123 -1.19 7.56 -3.75
N VAL A 124 -0.18 7.70 -2.89
CA VAL A 124 1.02 8.49 -3.13
C VAL A 124 2.25 7.61 -2.96
N LEU A 125 3.23 7.75 -3.84
CA LEU A 125 4.48 7.05 -3.73
C LEU A 125 5.30 7.60 -2.55
N GLY A 126 5.84 6.70 -1.75
CA GLY A 126 6.83 7.04 -0.72
C GLY A 126 7.86 5.93 -0.58
N THR A 127 8.56 5.96 0.55
CA THR A 127 9.59 4.96 0.85
C THR A 127 9.51 4.46 2.28
N TYR A 128 10.19 3.36 2.54
CA TYR A 128 10.44 2.85 3.88
C TYR A 128 11.85 2.26 3.94
N ILE A 129 12.42 2.21 5.15
CA ILE A 129 13.74 1.66 5.41
C ILE A 129 13.58 0.21 5.87
N VAL A 130 14.30 -0.68 5.19
CA VAL A 130 14.50 -2.07 5.55
C VAL A 130 15.89 -2.24 6.11
N TYR A 131 15.97 -2.99 7.20
CA TYR A 131 17.21 -3.41 7.83
C TYR A 131 17.43 -4.88 7.45
N PRO A 132 18.34 -5.21 6.51
CA PRO A 132 18.47 -6.57 5.96
C PRO A 132 18.72 -7.65 7.01
N ASP A 133 19.32 -7.26 8.12
CA ASP A 133 19.71 -8.13 9.22
C ASP A 133 18.59 -8.26 10.29
N LEU A 134 17.44 -7.58 10.12
CA LEU A 134 16.23 -7.73 10.94
C LEU A 134 15.19 -8.59 10.20
N LYS A 135 14.40 -9.37 10.94
CA LYS A 135 13.20 -10.00 10.37
C LYS A 135 12.24 -8.93 9.84
N ASP A 136 11.57 -9.21 8.73
CA ASP A 136 10.65 -8.29 8.04
C ASP A 136 9.52 -7.74 8.94
N ASP A 137 9.18 -8.44 10.03
CA ASP A 137 8.16 -8.05 11.01
C ASP A 137 8.69 -7.13 12.13
N VAL A 138 10.02 -6.95 12.24
CA VAL A 138 10.71 -6.22 13.30
C VAL A 138 10.95 -4.78 12.85
N GLU A 139 9.82 -4.10 12.68
CA GLU A 139 9.67 -2.67 12.43
C GLU A 139 10.62 -2.05 11.39
N ASN A 140 10.21 -2.12 10.14
CA ASN A 140 10.59 -1.17 9.11
C ASN A 140 10.29 0.28 9.54
N GLU A 141 11.13 1.22 9.16
CA GLU A 141 10.84 2.65 9.36
C GLU A 141 10.11 3.21 8.14
N TYR A 142 8.85 3.58 8.34
CA TYR A 142 8.00 4.11 7.29
C TYR A 142 8.12 5.63 7.21
N LEU A 143 8.50 6.11 6.02
CA LEU A 143 8.70 7.52 5.74
C LEU A 143 7.48 8.02 4.97
N PHE A 144 6.51 8.54 5.71
CA PHE A 144 5.28 9.06 5.13
C PHE A 144 5.58 10.30 4.26
N PRO A 145 5.21 10.29 2.96
CA PRO A 145 5.50 11.40 2.06
C PRO A 145 5.07 12.76 2.59
N HIS A 146 3.92 12.80 3.28
CA HIS A 146 3.33 14.04 3.80
C HIS A 146 4.08 14.61 5.01
N ASN A 147 4.79 13.75 5.75
CA ASN A 147 5.51 14.19 6.95
C ASN A 147 6.95 14.60 6.64
N TYR A 148 7.56 13.98 5.63
CA TYR A 148 9.01 14.02 5.44
C TYR A 148 9.47 14.33 4.00
N GLY A 149 8.53 14.50 3.05
CA GLY A 149 8.83 14.45 1.62
C GLY A 149 9.16 13.02 1.16
N ILE A 150 9.36 12.80 -0.15
CA ILE A 150 9.96 11.54 -0.63
C ILE A 150 11.47 11.64 -0.37
N PRO A 151 12.03 10.81 0.54
CA PRO A 151 13.43 10.95 0.92
C PRO A 151 14.37 10.46 -0.18
N ILE A 152 15.55 11.06 -0.13
CA ILE A 152 16.65 11.14 -1.10
C ILE A 152 17.08 9.77 -1.67
N ASP A 153 17.65 9.78 -2.89
CA ASP A 153 18.24 8.64 -3.61
C ASP A 153 18.81 7.57 -2.66
N PRO A 154 18.41 6.29 -2.77
CA PRO A 154 18.97 5.19 -1.99
C PRO A 154 20.50 5.17 -1.95
N LEU A 155 21.16 5.66 -3.01
CA LEU A 155 22.62 5.78 -3.10
C LEU A 155 23.20 6.85 -2.16
N LEU A 156 22.48 7.94 -1.90
CA LEU A 156 22.92 9.01 -0.99
C LEU A 156 22.75 8.61 0.48
N VAL A 157 21.74 7.80 0.79
CA VAL A 157 21.53 7.28 2.15
C VAL A 157 22.58 6.25 2.56
N SER A 158 23.18 5.55 1.59
CA SER A 158 24.34 4.67 1.86
C SER A 158 25.64 5.43 2.16
N LYS A 159 25.72 6.74 1.88
CA LYS A 159 26.94 7.53 1.96
C LYS A 159 26.93 8.68 2.98
N ASN A 160 25.75 9.18 3.39
CA ASN A 160 25.65 10.38 4.24
C ASN A 160 25.21 10.06 5.68
N ALA A 161 25.98 10.57 6.66
CA ALA A 161 25.90 10.25 8.10
C ALA A 161 24.76 10.94 8.90
N SER A 162 23.88 11.72 8.28
CA SER A 162 22.66 12.22 8.95
C SER A 162 21.66 12.65 7.89
N LEU A 163 20.42 12.19 8.00
CA LEU A 163 19.34 12.64 7.12
C LEU A 163 18.54 13.70 7.86
N SER A 164 18.72 14.95 7.44
CA SER A 164 17.80 16.02 7.84
C SER A 164 16.63 16.03 6.87
N PHE A 165 15.43 15.78 7.39
CA PHE A 165 14.20 15.93 6.61
C PHE A 165 13.60 17.28 6.94
N GLN A 166 13.35 18.08 5.92
CA GLN A 166 12.40 19.18 6.05
C GLN A 166 11.02 18.55 5.96
N SER A 167 10.27 18.59 7.06
CA SER A 167 8.86 18.25 6.99
C SER A 167 8.13 19.22 6.07
N ILE A 168 6.99 18.81 5.49
CA ILE A 168 6.16 19.69 4.66
C ILE A 168 5.76 20.96 5.42
N ASN A 169 5.73 20.91 6.75
CA ASN A 169 5.41 22.04 7.62
C ASN A 169 6.63 22.93 7.93
N GLY A 170 7.75 22.78 7.22
CA GLY A 170 8.98 23.56 7.38
C GLY A 170 9.82 23.22 8.63
N ILE A 171 9.33 22.34 9.50
CA ILE A 171 10.08 21.88 10.68
C ILE A 171 11.18 20.92 10.21
N LYS A 172 12.44 21.27 10.48
CA LYS A 172 13.56 20.33 10.32
C LYS A 172 13.43 19.22 11.36
N THR A 173 12.95 18.05 10.94
CA THR A 173 13.04 16.83 11.73
C THR A 173 14.30 16.08 11.31
N ASN A 174 15.36 16.21 12.10
CA ASN A 174 16.57 15.44 11.86
C ASN A 174 16.33 13.99 12.29
N ILE A 175 16.32 13.06 11.34
CA ILE A 175 16.43 11.64 11.65
C ILE A 175 17.93 11.33 11.61
N ASN A 176 18.54 11.34 12.80
CA ASN A 176 19.93 10.94 12.94
C ASN A 176 20.05 9.43 12.77
N LEU A 177 20.35 9.02 11.55
CA LEU A 177 20.58 7.63 11.19
C LEU A 177 21.97 7.11 11.62
N ASP A 178 22.95 7.99 11.80
CA ASP A 178 24.33 7.62 12.22
C ASP A 178 24.98 8.74 13.06
N ARG A 179 24.51 8.93 14.31
CA ARG A 179 25.38 9.57 15.32
C ARG A 179 26.46 8.55 15.69
N ASN A 180 27.72 9.00 15.74
CA ASN A 180 28.80 8.19 16.31
C ASN A 180 28.38 7.75 17.72
N LEU A 181 28.31 6.43 17.91
CA LEU A 181 28.11 5.83 19.24
C LEU A 181 29.38 6.07 20.06
N ASP A 182 29.23 6.19 21.38
CA ASP A 182 30.39 6.14 22.26
C ASP A 182 31.01 4.73 22.26
N GLU A 183 32.24 4.58 22.76
CA GLU A 183 32.95 3.29 22.76
C GLU A 183 32.17 2.17 23.48
N ASN A 184 31.40 2.54 24.52
CA ASN A 184 30.58 1.62 25.29
C ASN A 184 29.36 1.14 24.49
N GLU A 185 28.73 2.04 23.73
CA GLU A 185 27.67 1.74 22.78
C GLU A 185 28.17 0.93 21.58
N GLU A 186 29.43 1.12 21.15
CA GLU A 186 30.06 0.30 20.11
C GLU A 186 30.31 -1.13 20.57
N LEU A 187 30.86 -1.29 21.78
CA LEU A 187 30.98 -2.60 22.45
C LEU A 187 29.61 -3.26 22.63
N LYS A 188 28.58 -2.50 22.99
CA LYS A 188 27.21 -2.99 23.05
C LYS A 188 26.71 -3.42 21.67
N TYR A 189 26.97 -2.66 20.60
CA TYR A 189 26.56 -3.05 19.24
C TYR A 189 27.20 -4.36 18.79
N GLN A 190 28.51 -4.54 19.01
CA GLN A 190 29.18 -5.80 18.69
C GLN A 190 28.61 -6.96 19.51
N ARG A 191 28.43 -6.76 20.83
CA ARG A 191 27.76 -7.73 21.69
C ARG A 191 26.33 -8.03 21.26
N ILE A 192 25.59 -7.06 20.71
CA ILE A 192 24.24 -7.27 20.21
C ILE A 192 24.29 -8.17 18.97
N LYS A 193 25.18 -7.84 18.02
CA LYS A 193 25.38 -8.61 16.79
C LYS A 193 25.80 -10.06 17.07
N GLU A 194 26.64 -10.27 18.09
CA GLU A 194 27.14 -11.57 18.51
C GLU A 194 26.13 -12.36 19.36
N ASN A 195 25.54 -11.75 20.39
CA ASN A 195 24.69 -12.47 21.37
C ASN A 195 23.22 -12.59 20.95
N PHE A 196 22.69 -11.69 20.12
CA PHE A 196 21.31 -11.76 19.66
C PHE A 196 21.16 -12.51 18.33
N GLY A 197 22.24 -13.11 17.81
CA GLY A 197 22.25 -14.21 16.85
C GLY A 197 21.23 -14.16 15.70
N PHE A 198 20.97 -13.00 15.08
CA PHE A 198 19.79 -12.70 14.25
C PHE A 198 18.50 -12.60 15.06
N LEU A 199 17.90 -11.41 15.12
CA LEU A 199 16.83 -11.02 16.07
C LEU A 199 15.58 -11.91 16.12
N TYR A 200 15.45 -12.93 15.26
CA TYR A 200 14.68 -14.14 15.52
C TYR A 200 15.20 -15.29 14.62
N MET A 201 16.11 -16.15 15.08
CA MET A 201 16.12 -17.50 14.51
C MET A 201 14.75 -18.14 14.77
N LYS A 202 14.21 -18.82 13.74
CA LYS A 202 12.87 -19.44 13.66
C LYS A 202 12.42 -20.07 14.99
N ASP A 203 11.16 -19.82 15.35
CA ASP A 203 10.40 -20.65 16.30
C ASP A 203 10.93 -20.71 17.74
N ALA A 204 11.40 -19.59 18.31
CA ALA A 204 11.60 -19.52 19.75
C ALA A 204 10.23 -19.65 20.46
N GLU A 205 10.06 -20.74 21.20
CA GLU A 205 8.87 -21.00 22.02
C GLU A 205 8.59 -19.81 22.95
N PRO A 206 7.30 -19.53 23.25
CA PRO A 206 6.97 -18.55 24.28
C PRO A 206 7.63 -18.97 25.60
N VAL A 207 8.62 -18.20 26.04
CA VAL A 207 9.28 -18.43 27.33
C VAL A 207 8.30 -18.05 28.43
N GLU A 208 7.65 -19.03 29.04
CA GLU A 208 6.88 -18.83 30.25
C GLU A 208 7.85 -18.67 31.43
N TYR A 209 7.78 -17.52 32.11
CA TYR A 209 8.64 -17.24 33.27
C TYR A 209 7.92 -17.63 34.55
N THR A 210 8.51 -18.54 35.33
CA THR A 210 8.06 -18.75 36.72
C THR A 210 8.30 -17.50 37.56
N GLN A 211 7.58 -17.35 38.68
CA GLN A 211 7.73 -16.20 39.59
C GLN A 211 9.19 -16.02 40.05
N ASN A 212 9.87 -17.12 40.39
CA ASN A 212 11.25 -17.11 40.84
C ASN A 212 12.23 -16.71 39.74
N GLU A 213 12.02 -17.17 38.51
CA GLU A 213 12.82 -16.76 37.35
C GLU A 213 12.63 -15.27 37.04
N ALA A 214 11.39 -14.79 37.08
CA ALA A 214 11.08 -13.39 36.85
C ALA A 214 11.75 -12.48 37.89
N LEU A 215 11.66 -12.83 39.18
CA LEU A 215 12.34 -12.13 40.27
C LEU A 215 13.87 -12.18 40.13
N ASN A 216 14.42 -13.34 39.76
CA ASN A 216 15.86 -13.48 39.54
C ASN A 216 16.36 -12.63 38.36
N ILE A 217 15.62 -12.56 37.27
CA ILE A 217 15.96 -11.73 36.12
C ILE A 217 15.88 -10.24 36.48
N LEU A 218 14.79 -9.81 37.13
CA LEU A 218 14.61 -8.43 37.62
C LEU A 218 15.76 -8.01 38.54
N LYS A 219 16.16 -8.87 39.47
CA LYS A 219 17.25 -8.58 40.40
C LYS A 219 18.62 -8.61 39.73
N LYS A 220 18.96 -9.69 39.02
CA LYS A 220 20.33 -9.91 38.49
C LYS A 220 20.62 -9.06 37.25
N LYS A 221 19.66 -8.91 36.33
CA LYS A 221 19.87 -8.18 35.07
C LYS A 221 19.48 -6.70 35.17
N TYR A 222 18.45 -6.38 35.95
CA TYR A 222 17.89 -5.03 36.01
C TYR A 222 18.11 -4.32 37.35
N GLY A 223 18.62 -5.01 38.37
CA GLY A 223 18.83 -4.44 39.71
C GLY A 223 17.52 -4.12 40.45
N ILE A 224 16.38 -4.57 39.95
CA ILE A 224 15.05 -4.27 40.50
C ILE A 224 14.77 -5.27 41.62
N ARG A 225 14.59 -4.76 42.84
CA ARG A 225 14.06 -5.54 43.97
C ARG A 225 12.54 -5.34 43.98
N VAL A 226 11.81 -6.45 44.00
CA VAL A 226 10.35 -6.44 44.02
C VAL A 226 9.89 -6.85 45.41
N ASP A 227 8.88 -6.17 45.94
CA ASP A 227 8.37 -6.44 47.27
C ASP A 227 7.78 -7.86 47.35
N PRO A 228 7.97 -8.57 48.48
CA PRO A 228 7.48 -9.95 48.64
C PRO A 228 5.97 -10.09 48.45
N GLU A 229 5.21 -9.02 48.72
CA GLU A 229 3.74 -8.99 48.60
C GLU A 229 3.24 -8.70 47.17
N THR A 230 4.15 -8.43 46.22
CA THR A 230 3.77 -8.10 44.84
C THR A 230 3.16 -9.32 44.15
N SER A 231 2.00 -9.15 43.52
CA SER A 231 1.34 -10.24 42.80
C SER A 231 2.21 -10.76 41.65
N TYR A 232 2.10 -12.06 41.34
CA TYR A 232 2.80 -12.66 40.20
C TYR A 232 2.51 -11.93 38.88
N GLN A 233 1.26 -11.49 38.67
CA GLN A 233 0.88 -10.72 37.48
C GLN A 233 1.62 -9.39 37.38
N ASP A 234 1.82 -8.70 38.50
CA ASP A 234 2.53 -7.42 38.52
C ASP A 234 4.06 -7.61 38.41
N ILE A 235 4.60 -8.70 38.95
CA ILE A 235 5.98 -9.14 38.70
C ILE A 235 6.21 -9.38 37.20
N LEU A 236 5.30 -10.09 36.53
CA LEU A 236 5.36 -10.31 35.08
C LEU A 236 5.24 -9.01 34.28
N LYS A 237 4.34 -8.09 34.67
CA LYS A 237 4.24 -6.76 34.04
C LYS A 237 5.56 -5.99 34.16
N LEU A 238 6.17 -5.99 35.34
CA LEU A 238 7.46 -5.33 35.59
C LEU A 238 8.60 -5.94 34.76
N LEU A 239 8.65 -7.27 34.69
CA LEU A 239 9.61 -8.00 33.87
C LEU A 239 9.43 -7.67 32.39
N ASN A 240 8.20 -7.77 31.87
CA ASN A 240 7.89 -7.46 30.48
C ASN A 240 8.21 -6.01 30.13
N LYS A 241 7.91 -5.07 31.01
CA LYS A 241 8.26 -3.65 30.84
C LYS A 241 9.78 -3.46 30.72
N SER A 242 10.55 -4.11 31.59
CA SER A 242 12.02 -4.04 31.59
C SER A 242 12.62 -4.68 30.33
N LEU A 243 12.20 -5.90 29.99
CA LEU A 243 12.60 -6.59 28.76
C LEU A 243 12.29 -5.75 27.51
N THR A 244 11.07 -5.22 27.42
CA THR A 244 10.65 -4.37 26.30
C THR A 244 11.51 -3.11 26.19
N ARG A 245 11.80 -2.44 27.32
CA ARG A 245 12.66 -1.25 27.34
C ARG A 245 14.07 -1.57 26.84
N THR A 246 14.66 -2.67 27.30
CA THR A 246 15.99 -3.10 26.88
C THR A 246 16.00 -3.49 25.40
N ASN A 247 15.01 -4.26 24.94
CA ASN A 247 14.86 -4.63 23.54
C ASN A 247 14.72 -3.40 22.64
N ASN A 248 13.92 -2.40 23.03
CA ASN A 248 13.78 -1.15 22.28
C ASN A 248 15.09 -0.36 22.21
N GLN A 249 15.85 -0.33 23.32
CA GLN A 249 17.17 0.32 23.34
C GLN A 249 18.15 -0.39 22.40
N TYR A 250 18.18 -1.72 22.41
CA TYR A 250 19.01 -2.51 21.51
C TYR A 250 18.58 -2.39 20.05
N LEU A 251 17.28 -2.45 19.77
CA LEU A 251 16.73 -2.24 18.43
C LEU A 251 17.14 -0.86 17.89
N HIS A 252 17.09 0.17 18.72
CA HIS A 252 17.50 1.51 18.33
C HIS A 252 19.01 1.62 18.06
N ILE A 253 19.87 1.02 18.90
CA ILE A 253 21.32 0.93 18.65
C ILE A 253 21.58 0.16 17.34
N PHE A 254 20.87 -0.95 17.13
CA PHE A 254 20.99 -1.76 15.93
C PHE A 254 20.57 -1.01 14.67
N LYS A 255 19.41 -0.36 14.68
CA LYS A 255 18.90 0.45 13.56
C LYS A 255 19.87 1.57 13.20
N ARG A 256 20.57 2.15 14.18
CA ARG A 256 21.63 3.14 13.92
C ARG A 256 22.80 2.55 13.13
N LYS A 257 23.35 1.41 13.51
CA LYS A 257 24.60 0.87 12.90
C LYS A 257 24.42 -0.13 11.76
N SER A 258 23.23 -0.71 11.62
CA SER A 258 22.96 -1.70 10.58
C SER A 258 22.93 -1.08 9.20
N ALA A 259 23.21 -1.90 8.18
CA ALA A 259 23.04 -1.50 6.80
C ALA A 259 21.57 -1.13 6.54
N LYS A 260 21.33 0.01 5.92
CA LYS A 260 19.97 0.53 5.67
C LYS A 260 19.65 0.39 4.18
N LYS A 261 18.51 -0.21 3.85
CA LYS A 261 18.03 -0.33 2.48
C LYS A 261 16.70 0.38 2.32
N ILE A 262 16.68 1.45 1.52
CA ILE A 262 15.43 2.15 1.17
C ILE A 262 14.68 1.36 0.11
N ARG A 263 13.37 1.19 0.31
CA ARG A 263 12.44 0.60 -0.64
C ARG A 263 11.29 1.55 -0.92
N PHE A 264 10.88 1.61 -2.19
CA PHE A 264 9.66 2.33 -2.57
C PHE A 264 8.42 1.52 -2.18
N THR A 265 7.40 2.21 -1.68
CA THR A 265 6.06 1.66 -1.44
C THR A 265 5.02 2.75 -1.65
N TRP A 266 3.78 2.34 -1.88
CA TRP A 266 2.64 3.25 -1.88
C TRP A 266 2.12 3.46 -0.46
N TYR A 267 1.55 4.64 -0.26
CA TYR A 267 0.82 5.09 0.93
C TYR A 267 -0.52 5.69 0.50
N LEU A 268 -1.52 5.70 1.38
CA LEU A 268 -2.73 6.48 1.20
C LEU A 268 -2.42 7.96 1.43
N ASN A 269 -2.96 8.83 0.58
CA ASN A 269 -2.78 10.26 0.65
C ASN A 269 -3.50 10.86 1.88
N ASP A 270 -3.06 12.04 2.31
CA ASP A 270 -3.60 12.69 3.51
C ASP A 270 -5.08 13.05 3.41
N GLU A 271 -5.57 13.40 2.23
CA GLU A 271 -6.97 13.72 2.01
C GLU A 271 -7.87 12.50 2.31
N PHE A 272 -7.53 11.35 1.72
CA PHE A 272 -8.23 10.10 1.96
C PHE A 272 -8.19 9.70 3.43
N LEU A 273 -7.03 9.85 4.09
CA LEU A 273 -6.88 9.53 5.50
C LEU A 273 -7.75 10.43 6.39
N LYS A 274 -7.82 11.74 6.10
CA LYS A 274 -8.69 12.69 6.81
C LYS A 274 -10.16 12.33 6.64
N GLN A 275 -10.60 12.07 5.40
CA GLN A 275 -11.99 11.68 5.12
C GLN A 275 -12.36 10.36 5.80
N THR A 276 -11.48 9.37 5.73
CA THR A 276 -11.65 8.05 6.37
C THR A 276 -11.75 8.19 7.89
N LYS A 277 -10.91 9.02 8.50
CA LYS A 277 -10.97 9.29 9.95
C LYS A 277 -12.34 9.86 10.34
N ILE A 278 -12.82 10.87 9.62
CA ILE A 278 -14.12 11.49 9.87
C ILE A 278 -15.26 10.48 9.71
N ASP A 279 -15.25 9.65 8.65
CA ASP A 279 -16.27 8.61 8.45
C ASP A 279 -16.25 7.60 9.60
N ILE A 280 -15.08 7.05 9.96
CA ILE A 280 -14.95 6.08 11.04
C ILE A 280 -15.42 6.67 12.37
N GLU A 281 -15.03 7.90 12.73
CA GLU A 281 -15.49 8.56 13.96
C GLU A 281 -17.02 8.71 14.01
N LYS A 282 -17.65 9.07 12.88
CA LYS A 282 -19.12 9.10 12.78
C LYS A 282 -19.72 7.71 12.96
N LYS A 283 -19.10 6.66 12.39
CA LYS A 283 -19.57 5.28 12.50
C LYS A 283 -19.40 4.70 13.90
N ILE A 284 -18.35 5.07 14.63
CA ILE A 284 -18.13 4.67 16.02
C ILE A 284 -19.31 5.11 16.90
N LYS A 285 -19.75 6.36 16.78
CA LYS A 285 -20.86 6.91 17.58
C LYS A 285 -22.18 6.13 17.43
N ILE A 286 -22.39 5.49 16.29
CA ILE A 286 -23.63 4.75 15.99
C ILE A 286 -23.45 3.23 16.10
N ILE A 287 -22.34 2.73 16.66
CA ILE A 287 -22.13 1.29 16.89
C ILE A 287 -23.30 0.64 17.64
N PRO A 288 -23.87 1.23 18.72
CA PRO A 288 -24.97 0.60 19.46
C PRO A 288 -26.21 0.32 18.61
N SER A 289 -26.49 1.17 17.62
CA SER A 289 -27.67 1.04 16.76
C SER A 289 -27.38 0.41 15.40
N ARG A 290 -26.15 0.54 14.88
CA ARG A 290 -25.76 0.13 13.52
C ARG A 290 -24.32 -0.41 13.46
N PRO A 291 -24.01 -1.54 14.13
CA PRO A 291 -22.66 -2.09 14.21
C PRO A 291 -22.07 -2.46 12.84
N LYS A 292 -22.86 -3.03 11.93
CA LYS A 292 -22.40 -3.36 10.57
C LYS A 292 -21.93 -2.16 9.77
N SER A 293 -22.50 -0.97 10.00
CA SER A 293 -22.05 0.22 9.26
C SER A 293 -20.61 0.61 9.62
N PHE A 294 -20.15 0.27 10.83
CA PHE A 294 -18.78 0.42 11.28
C PHE A 294 -17.89 -0.72 10.76
N GLU A 295 -18.38 -1.97 10.79
CA GLU A 295 -17.64 -3.10 10.21
C GLU A 295 -17.39 -2.91 8.71
N ASP A 296 -18.38 -2.42 7.97
CA ASP A 296 -18.27 -2.17 6.54
C ASP A 296 -17.30 -1.01 6.22
N SER A 297 -17.21 0.02 7.07
CA SER A 297 -16.22 1.08 6.88
C SER A 297 -14.80 0.58 7.12
N LEU A 298 -14.59 -0.28 8.13
CA LEU A 298 -13.31 -0.95 8.34
C LEU A 298 -12.97 -1.90 7.18
N LYS A 299 -13.93 -2.69 6.68
CA LYS A 299 -13.71 -3.56 5.51
C LYS A 299 -13.30 -2.76 4.28
N ARG A 300 -13.95 -1.62 4.01
CA ARG A 300 -13.57 -0.71 2.91
C ARG A 300 -12.14 -0.18 3.06
N LEU A 301 -11.74 0.22 4.27
CA LEU A 301 -10.38 0.65 4.54
C LEU A 301 -9.38 -0.49 4.29
N HIS A 302 -9.65 -1.68 4.84
CA HIS A 302 -8.78 -2.86 4.68
C HIS A 302 -8.65 -3.34 3.24
N ALA A 303 -9.67 -3.12 2.39
CA ALA A 303 -9.62 -3.42 0.96
C ALA A 303 -8.57 -2.60 0.18
N LYS A 304 -7.99 -1.55 0.79
CA LYS A 304 -6.89 -0.75 0.21
C LYS A 304 -5.49 -1.30 0.59
N GLY A 305 -5.40 -2.35 1.40
CA GLY A 305 -4.17 -2.91 2.00
C GLY A 305 -3.14 -3.56 1.07
N ASN A 306 -3.09 -3.17 -0.19
CA ASN A 306 -2.37 -3.91 -1.24
C ASN A 306 -0.87 -3.67 -1.16
N TYR A 307 -0.47 -2.51 -0.64
CA TYR A 307 0.91 -2.07 -0.54
C TYR A 307 1.43 -2.08 0.89
N HIS A 308 2.73 -2.29 1.07
CA HIS A 308 3.34 -2.43 2.39
C HIS A 308 3.15 -1.19 3.26
N GLY A 309 3.42 0.00 2.71
CA GLY A 309 3.18 1.29 3.39
C GLY A 309 1.72 1.51 3.76
N VAL A 310 0.78 1.17 2.87
CA VAL A 310 -0.66 1.24 3.14
C VAL A 310 -1.09 0.28 4.25
N ARG A 311 -0.57 -0.95 4.27
CA ARG A 311 -0.84 -1.92 5.34
C ARG A 311 -0.44 -1.38 6.70
N TYR A 312 0.73 -0.75 6.78
CA TYR A 312 1.18 -0.12 8.01
C TYR A 312 0.28 1.03 8.45
N GLN A 313 -0.17 1.89 7.52
CA GLN A 313 -1.14 2.96 7.81
C GLN A 313 -2.47 2.38 8.34
N ILE A 314 -3.03 1.39 7.65
CA ILE A 314 -4.29 0.74 8.05
C ILE A 314 -4.13 0.04 9.40
N GLY A 315 -2.99 -0.61 9.65
CA GLY A 315 -2.68 -1.24 10.93
C GLY A 315 -2.68 -0.23 12.08
N LYS A 316 -1.99 0.91 11.90
CA LYS A 316 -1.99 2.01 12.87
C LYS A 316 -3.39 2.57 13.14
N ILE A 317 -4.16 2.82 12.08
CA ILE A 317 -5.55 3.32 12.20
C ILE A 317 -6.41 2.30 12.92
N SER A 318 -6.34 1.02 12.51
CA SER A 318 -7.14 -0.07 13.09
C SER A 318 -6.83 -0.28 14.57
N GLY A 319 -5.56 -0.22 14.97
CA GLY A 319 -5.15 -0.33 16.38
C GLY A 319 -5.77 0.78 17.23
N ARG A 320 -5.66 2.04 16.77
CA ARG A 320 -6.25 3.19 17.46
C ARG A 320 -7.78 3.11 17.53
N VAL A 321 -8.42 2.72 16.42
CA VAL A 321 -9.88 2.56 16.37
C VAL A 321 -10.35 1.45 17.29
N LYS A 322 -9.69 0.29 17.30
CA LYS A 322 -10.02 -0.83 18.21
C LYS A 322 -9.92 -0.40 19.67
N MET A 323 -8.87 0.33 20.04
CA MET A 323 -8.70 0.87 21.40
C MET A 323 -9.88 1.77 21.79
N ILE A 324 -10.22 2.76 20.95
CA ILE A 324 -11.35 3.68 21.18
C ILE A 324 -12.68 2.93 21.31
N VAL A 325 -12.92 1.92 20.46
CA VAL A 325 -14.17 1.15 20.51
C VAL A 325 -14.22 0.26 21.74
N LYS A 326 -13.10 -0.35 22.16
CA LYS A 326 -13.03 -1.15 23.38
C LYS A 326 -13.29 -0.31 24.63
N GLU A 327 -12.76 0.92 24.67
CA GLU A 327 -12.99 1.87 25.77
C GLU A 327 -14.45 2.33 25.83
N ASN A 328 -15.04 2.71 24.69
CA ASN A 328 -16.39 3.26 24.66
C ASN A 328 -17.51 2.20 24.70
N TYR A 329 -17.26 1.00 24.17
CA TYR A 329 -18.26 -0.04 23.99
C TYR A 329 -17.72 -1.45 24.35
N PRO A 330 -17.25 -1.67 25.59
CA PRO A 330 -16.57 -2.91 25.97
C PRO A 330 -17.44 -4.17 25.78
N VAL A 331 -18.75 -4.06 26.05
CA VAL A 331 -19.71 -5.18 25.92
C VAL A 331 -20.01 -5.55 24.46
N ILE A 332 -19.92 -4.58 23.54
CA ILE A 332 -20.19 -4.79 22.11
C ILE A 332 -18.91 -5.17 21.36
N PHE A 333 -17.74 -4.75 21.87
CA PHE A 333 -16.44 -4.92 21.22
C PHE A 333 -16.19 -6.37 20.77
N GLU A 334 -16.37 -7.35 21.65
CA GLU A 334 -16.16 -8.78 21.35
C GLU A 334 -17.15 -9.34 20.32
N LYS A 335 -18.27 -8.65 20.07
CA LYS A 335 -19.30 -9.03 19.10
C LYS A 335 -19.09 -8.41 17.72
N LEU A 336 -18.15 -7.47 17.58
CA LEU A 336 -17.86 -6.81 16.31
C LEU A 336 -16.94 -7.65 15.44
N SER A 337 -17.29 -7.78 14.16
CA SER A 337 -16.46 -8.42 13.15
C SER A 337 -15.35 -7.47 12.68
N PHE A 338 -14.20 -7.52 13.33
CA PHE A 338 -13.00 -6.83 12.84
C PHE A 338 -12.34 -7.61 11.70
N PRO A 339 -11.88 -6.94 10.63
CA PRO A 339 -11.00 -7.58 9.66
C PRO A 339 -9.76 -8.15 10.36
N SER A 340 -9.53 -9.46 10.21
CA SER A 340 -8.40 -10.18 10.84
C SER A 340 -7.15 -10.19 9.95
N MET A 341 -7.31 -10.03 8.64
CA MET A 341 -6.20 -9.99 7.69
C MET A 341 -6.28 -8.74 6.82
N LEU A 342 -5.14 -8.05 6.71
CA LEU A 342 -4.87 -7.14 5.60
C LEU A 342 -4.68 -8.03 4.37
N HIS A 343 -5.73 -8.24 3.59
CA HIS A 343 -5.66 -9.07 2.40
C HIS A 343 -4.48 -8.60 1.53
N TYR A 344 -3.57 -9.52 1.22
CA TYR A 344 -2.62 -9.35 0.14
C TYR A 344 -3.41 -9.42 -1.17
N VAL A 345 -4.17 -8.39 -1.50
CA VAL A 345 -4.59 -8.23 -2.89
C VAL A 345 -3.32 -7.83 -3.62
N ARG A 346 -2.56 -8.84 -4.07
CA ARG A 346 -1.56 -8.62 -5.09
C ARG A 346 -2.35 -8.10 -6.28
N TYR A 347 -2.12 -6.84 -6.66
CA TYR A 347 -2.36 -6.47 -8.05
C TYR A 347 -1.43 -7.36 -8.86
N THR A 348 -1.91 -8.52 -9.28
CA THR A 348 -1.39 -9.16 -10.47
C THR A 348 -1.63 -8.15 -11.57
N GLN A 349 -0.57 -7.43 -11.94
CA GLN A 349 -0.57 -6.75 -13.23
C GLN A 349 -0.93 -7.83 -14.22
N ILE A 350 -2.12 -7.74 -14.82
CA ILE A 350 -2.48 -8.62 -15.92
C ILE A 350 -1.58 -8.13 -17.06
N PRO A 351 -0.54 -8.89 -17.43
CA PRO A 351 0.28 -8.48 -18.55
C PRO A 351 -0.54 -8.76 -19.80
N TYR A 352 -0.87 -7.70 -20.54
CA TYR A 352 -1.50 -7.84 -21.85
C TYR A 352 -0.39 -7.94 -22.89
N SER A 353 -0.56 -8.87 -23.83
CA SER A 353 0.44 -9.14 -24.88
C SER A 353 0.49 -7.99 -25.89
N ASN A 354 -0.63 -7.31 -26.09
CA ASN A 354 -0.79 -6.18 -26.98
C ASN A 354 -1.91 -5.23 -26.47
N PHE A 355 -2.06 -4.09 -27.14
CA PHE A 355 -3.05 -3.10 -26.71
C PHE A 355 -4.51 -3.51 -27.00
N LYS A 356 -4.75 -4.38 -28.00
CA LYS A 356 -6.11 -4.89 -28.30
C LYS A 356 -6.66 -5.72 -27.14
N GLU A 357 -5.84 -6.61 -26.58
CA GLU A 357 -6.19 -7.40 -25.39
C GLU A 357 -6.55 -6.51 -24.20
N PHE A 358 -5.76 -5.45 -23.97
CA PHE A 358 -6.05 -4.47 -22.92
C PHE A 358 -7.39 -3.77 -23.15
N GLN A 359 -7.68 -3.32 -24.38
CA GLN A 359 -8.93 -2.62 -24.69
C GLN A 359 -10.16 -3.54 -24.54
N LEU A 360 -10.04 -4.80 -24.94
CA LEU A 360 -11.10 -5.80 -24.74
C LEU A 360 -11.35 -6.08 -23.25
N ALA A 361 -10.29 -6.13 -22.44
CA ALA A 361 -10.43 -6.24 -21.00
C ALA A 361 -11.14 -5.01 -20.40
N CYS A 362 -10.82 -3.80 -20.87
CA CYS A 362 -11.52 -2.58 -20.46
C CYS A 362 -13.03 -2.63 -20.78
N ILE A 363 -13.42 -3.09 -21.98
CA ILE A 363 -14.82 -3.28 -22.35
C ILE A 363 -15.51 -4.27 -21.38
N THR A 364 -14.86 -5.42 -21.17
CA THR A 364 -15.39 -6.49 -20.33
C THR A 364 -15.62 -6.02 -18.89
N GLU A 365 -14.64 -5.33 -18.30
CA GLU A 365 -14.72 -4.77 -16.96
C GLU A 365 -15.80 -3.69 -16.84
N THR A 366 -16.01 -2.88 -17.88
CA THR A 366 -17.08 -1.86 -17.90
C THR A 366 -18.46 -2.49 -17.92
N ILE A 367 -18.67 -3.52 -18.75
CA ILE A 367 -19.94 -4.26 -18.78
C ILE A 367 -20.19 -4.93 -17.43
N LEU A 368 -19.17 -5.59 -16.87
CA LEU A 368 -19.25 -6.20 -15.54
C LEU A 368 -19.56 -5.18 -14.44
N ALA A 369 -18.96 -3.99 -14.49
CA ALA A 369 -19.24 -2.92 -13.52
C ALA A 369 -20.70 -2.46 -13.60
N LYS A 370 -21.25 -2.27 -14.81
CA LYS A 370 -22.68 -1.94 -15.02
C LYS A 370 -23.60 -3.04 -14.48
N LYS A 371 -23.37 -4.30 -14.87
CA LYS A 371 -24.12 -5.47 -14.37
C LYS A 371 -24.07 -5.59 -12.85
N ASN A 372 -22.89 -5.45 -12.26
CA ASN A 372 -22.71 -5.51 -10.80
C ASN A 372 -23.49 -4.40 -10.08
N LYS A 373 -23.59 -3.21 -10.69
CA LYS A 373 -24.38 -2.10 -10.14
C LYS A 373 -25.88 -2.41 -10.19
N GLU A 374 -26.36 -2.93 -11.31
CA GLU A 374 -27.77 -3.34 -11.48
C GLU A 374 -28.15 -4.46 -10.52
N LEU A 375 -27.35 -5.53 -10.44
CA LEU A 375 -27.56 -6.64 -9.50
C LEU A 375 -27.58 -6.17 -8.04
N ARG A 376 -26.75 -5.17 -7.68
CA ARG A 376 -26.78 -4.57 -6.33
C ARG A 376 -28.10 -3.82 -6.09
N LEU A 377 -28.59 -3.07 -7.06
CA LEU A 377 -29.85 -2.34 -6.95
C LEU A 377 -31.05 -3.30 -6.86
N GLU A 378 -31.09 -4.32 -7.70
CA GLU A 378 -32.11 -5.36 -7.67
C GLU A 378 -32.09 -6.11 -6.33
N ARG A 379 -30.90 -6.46 -5.84
CA ARG A 379 -30.74 -7.07 -4.51
C ARG A 379 -31.29 -6.18 -3.42
N ASP A 380 -30.96 -4.90 -3.42
CA ASP A 380 -31.43 -3.96 -2.41
C ASP A 380 -32.95 -3.79 -2.46
N LEU A 381 -33.53 -3.72 -3.65
CA LEU A 381 -34.97 -3.66 -3.86
C LEU A 381 -35.66 -4.95 -3.38
N ARG A 382 -35.15 -6.12 -3.76
CA ARG A 382 -35.65 -7.43 -3.35
C ARG A 382 -35.60 -7.58 -1.82
N LEU A 383 -34.49 -7.19 -1.19
CA LEU A 383 -34.35 -7.16 0.27
C LEU A 383 -35.33 -6.19 0.93
N ARG A 384 -35.62 -5.02 0.33
CA ARG A 384 -36.66 -4.10 0.84
C ARG A 384 -38.04 -4.75 0.79
N ASN A 385 -38.41 -5.34 -0.35
CA ASN A 385 -39.71 -5.98 -0.53
C ASN A 385 -39.90 -7.16 0.43
N MET A 386 -38.88 -8.01 0.57
CA MET A 386 -38.92 -9.13 1.52
C MET A 386 -39.04 -8.65 2.97
N ARG A 387 -38.34 -7.57 3.36
CA ARG A 387 -38.49 -6.96 4.69
C ARG A 387 -39.92 -6.48 4.95
N THR A 388 -40.51 -5.78 3.98
CA THR A 388 -41.89 -5.29 4.08
C THR A 388 -42.88 -6.45 4.19
N ALA A 389 -42.71 -7.50 3.40
CA ALA A 389 -43.56 -8.69 3.45
C ALA A 389 -43.45 -9.43 4.79
N ILE A 390 -42.24 -9.59 5.33
CA ILE A 390 -42.02 -10.23 6.65
C ILE A 390 -42.70 -9.43 7.76
N ARG A 391 -42.57 -8.10 7.75
CA ARG A 391 -43.23 -7.22 8.73
C ARG A 391 -44.75 -7.29 8.65
N LYS A 392 -45.30 -7.35 7.44
CA LYS A 392 -46.74 -7.48 7.22
C LYS A 392 -47.30 -8.82 7.72
N LYS A 393 -46.53 -9.90 7.57
CA LYS A 393 -46.94 -11.25 7.99
C LYS A 393 -46.69 -11.53 9.48
N ASN A 394 -45.74 -10.85 10.13
CA ASN A 394 -45.34 -11.11 11.51
C ASN A 394 -45.40 -9.81 12.33
N PRO A 395 -46.48 -9.58 13.10
CA PRO A 395 -46.67 -8.35 13.89
C PRO A 395 -45.53 -8.09 14.89
N GLU A 396 -44.96 -9.15 15.45
CA GLU A 396 -43.82 -9.09 16.39
C GLU A 396 -42.54 -8.52 15.76
N LEU A 397 -42.42 -8.59 14.42
CA LEU A 397 -41.25 -8.14 13.68
C LEU A 397 -41.40 -6.73 13.09
N ILE A 398 -42.52 -6.03 13.34
CA ILE A 398 -42.78 -4.68 12.81
C ILE A 398 -41.67 -3.70 13.19
N ASN A 399 -41.24 -3.73 14.45
CA ASN A 399 -40.18 -2.86 14.99
C ASN A 399 -38.77 -3.43 14.80
N SER A 400 -38.64 -4.61 14.19
CA SER A 400 -37.33 -5.23 13.97
C SER A 400 -36.48 -4.43 13.00
N SER A 401 -35.18 -4.33 13.33
CA SER A 401 -34.22 -3.61 12.51
C SER A 401 -34.10 -4.22 11.11
N PRO A 402 -33.81 -3.41 10.06
CA PRO A 402 -33.48 -3.91 8.73
C PRO A 402 -32.44 -5.04 8.72
N THR A 403 -31.50 -4.98 9.65
CA THR A 403 -30.38 -5.91 9.77
C THR A 403 -30.84 -7.30 10.25
N THR A 404 -31.71 -7.34 11.26
CA THR A 404 -32.29 -8.57 11.82
C THR A 404 -33.14 -9.28 10.76
N LEU A 405 -33.92 -8.50 10.01
CA LEU A 405 -34.74 -9.02 8.92
C LEU A 405 -33.87 -9.53 7.76
N ASN A 406 -32.79 -8.84 7.40
CA ASN A 406 -31.86 -9.31 6.37
C ASN A 406 -31.14 -10.61 6.76
N SER A 407 -30.78 -10.81 8.04
CA SER A 407 -30.22 -12.10 8.49
C SER A 407 -31.24 -13.23 8.43
N LEU A 408 -32.50 -12.95 8.77
CA LEU A 408 -33.61 -13.88 8.61
C LEU A 408 -33.79 -14.26 7.13
N ILE A 409 -33.88 -13.27 6.25
CA ILE A 409 -34.00 -13.47 4.81
C ILE A 409 -32.86 -14.35 4.28
N ASN A 410 -31.61 -14.00 4.58
CA ASN A 410 -30.45 -14.75 4.08
C ASN A 410 -30.37 -16.19 4.63
N LYS A 411 -30.93 -16.46 5.82
CA LYS A 411 -30.96 -17.80 6.40
C LYS A 411 -31.95 -18.74 5.68
N TYR A 412 -33.03 -18.18 5.13
CA TYR A 412 -34.12 -18.96 4.54
C TYR A 412 -34.21 -18.84 3.00
N ASP A 413 -33.55 -17.86 2.40
CA ASP A 413 -33.47 -17.69 0.95
C ASP A 413 -32.43 -18.64 0.36
N LYS A 414 -32.87 -19.86 -0.01
CA LYS A 414 -32.03 -20.90 -0.65
C LYS A 414 -31.66 -20.57 -2.10
N LYS A 415 -32.30 -19.58 -2.72
CA LYS A 415 -31.88 -19.04 -4.02
C LYS A 415 -30.70 -18.10 -3.76
N GLY A 416 -29.53 -18.69 -3.50
CA GLY A 416 -28.28 -17.93 -3.42
C GLY A 416 -28.16 -16.99 -4.62
N PHE A 417 -27.62 -15.80 -4.38
CA PHE A 417 -27.41 -14.84 -5.46
C PHE A 417 -26.42 -15.43 -6.47
N VAL A 418 -26.82 -15.41 -7.75
CA VAL A 418 -26.02 -15.91 -8.86
C VAL A 418 -24.73 -15.09 -8.93
N ASN A 419 -23.58 -15.75 -9.13
CA ASN A 419 -22.34 -15.06 -9.46
C ASN A 419 -22.58 -14.18 -10.68
N THR A 420 -22.01 -12.98 -10.71
CA THR A 420 -22.11 -12.08 -11.87
C THR A 420 -21.61 -12.83 -13.09
N PRO A 421 -22.47 -13.18 -14.07
CA PRO A 421 -22.03 -13.94 -15.23
C PRO A 421 -21.12 -13.07 -16.09
N GLU A 422 -20.13 -13.70 -16.72
CA GLU A 422 -19.26 -13.02 -17.67
C GLU A 422 -20.07 -12.35 -18.80
N PRO A 423 -19.59 -11.23 -19.37
CA PRO A 423 -20.24 -10.61 -20.51
C PRO A 423 -20.35 -11.58 -21.69
N THR A 424 -21.52 -11.65 -22.29
CA THR A 424 -21.75 -12.40 -23.53
C THR A 424 -21.15 -11.66 -24.73
N GLN A 425 -20.88 -12.39 -25.82
CA GLN A 425 -20.37 -11.78 -27.07
C GLN A 425 -21.34 -10.76 -27.67
N GLU A 426 -22.64 -10.97 -27.49
CA GLU A 426 -23.68 -10.02 -27.91
C GLU A 426 -23.58 -8.71 -27.11
N GLU A 427 -23.40 -8.77 -25.80
CA GLU A 427 -23.23 -7.58 -24.95
C GLU A 427 -21.94 -6.81 -25.29
N ILE A 428 -20.85 -7.52 -25.60
CA ILE A 428 -19.60 -6.90 -26.06
C ILE A 428 -19.84 -6.19 -27.40
N SER A 429 -20.54 -6.85 -28.33
CA SER A 429 -20.86 -6.29 -29.65
C SER A 429 -21.74 -5.05 -29.55
N ASN A 430 -22.79 -5.09 -28.71
CA ASN A 430 -23.66 -3.94 -28.45
C ASN A 430 -22.89 -2.79 -27.81
N PHE A 431 -22.02 -3.08 -26.84
CA PHE A 431 -21.17 -2.07 -26.22
C PHE A 431 -20.24 -1.40 -27.26
N ILE A 432 -19.63 -2.18 -28.15
CA ILE A 432 -18.76 -1.64 -29.22
C ILE A 432 -19.56 -0.78 -30.21
N ASN A 433 -20.82 -1.13 -30.48
CA ASN A 433 -21.68 -0.32 -31.35
C ASN A 433 -22.03 1.04 -30.72
N GLU A 434 -22.25 1.06 -29.40
CA GLU A 434 -22.51 2.28 -28.63
C GLU A 434 -21.24 3.12 -28.42
N HIS A 435 -20.09 2.47 -28.23
CA HIS A 435 -18.79 3.07 -27.94
C HIS A 435 -17.77 2.67 -29.01
N ARG A 436 -17.98 3.15 -30.24
CA ARG A 436 -17.16 2.79 -31.42
C ARG A 436 -15.68 3.04 -31.21
N GLU A 437 -15.34 4.08 -30.47
CA GLU A 437 -13.99 4.45 -30.09
C GLU A 437 -13.25 3.38 -29.26
N MET A 438 -13.99 2.54 -28.54
CA MET A 438 -13.43 1.42 -27.78
C MET A 438 -13.23 0.16 -28.62
N ASN A 439 -13.52 0.18 -29.92
CA ASN A 439 -13.40 -1.01 -30.78
C ASN A 439 -11.94 -1.45 -30.99
N PRO A 440 -11.54 -2.66 -30.53
CA PRO A 440 -10.18 -3.18 -30.72
C PRO A 440 -9.77 -3.38 -32.18
N ALA A 441 -10.72 -3.48 -33.11
CA ALA A 441 -10.45 -3.61 -34.53
C ALA A 441 -9.86 -2.33 -35.15
N LEU A 442 -10.02 -1.18 -34.51
CA LEU A 442 -9.49 0.10 -34.98
C LEU A 442 -7.98 0.25 -34.73
N ILE A 443 -7.37 -0.65 -33.97
CA ILE A 443 -5.93 -0.70 -33.74
C ILE A 443 -5.30 -1.61 -34.80
N SER A 444 -4.24 -1.17 -35.48
CA SER A 444 -3.55 -2.07 -36.40
C SER A 444 -2.88 -3.22 -35.65
N GLU A 445 -2.86 -4.42 -36.24
CA GLU A 445 -2.27 -5.63 -35.63
C GLU A 445 -0.77 -5.53 -35.33
N THR A 446 -0.13 -4.47 -35.80
CA THR A 446 1.31 -4.22 -35.69
C THR A 446 1.77 -3.58 -34.38
N TYR A 447 0.86 -3.25 -33.45
CA TYR A 447 1.18 -2.54 -32.19
C TYR A 447 0.88 -3.32 -30.91
#